data_AF-A0A8T4RW27-F1
#
_entry.id   AF-A0A8T4RW27-F1
#
_cell.length_a   1.000
_cell.length_b   1.000
_cell.length_c   1.000
_cell.angle_alpha   90.00
_cell.angle_beta   90.00
_cell.angle_gamma   90.00
#
_symmetry.space_group_name_H-M   'P 1'
#
loop_
_entity.id
_entity.type
_entity.pdbx_description
1 polymer ?
#
loop_
_entity_poly.entity_id
_entity_poly.type
_entity_poly.pdbx_seq_one_letter_code
_entity_poly.pdbx_strand_id
1 'polypeptide(L)'
;MAEEALAAERASESKEEAAPDIHGIDWLSNRKVVIGVSLIVVSFVLGLFGKILPLVKLGDPVYVYAGIITWVVSWAILFLGALFIGRGAMNLLQQRVKFHAKRSMKEAYNYTRDLHRKSMERLKSKRQLK
;
A
#
# COMPACT_ATOMS: atom_id res chain seq x y z
N MET A 1 -45.54 -4.59 11.93
CA MET A 1 -44.54 -5.23 12.82
C MET A 1 -43.54 -6.12 12.07
N ALA A 2 -43.96 -6.96 11.09
CA ALA A 2 -43.00 -7.74 10.29
C ALA A 2 -42.18 -6.90 9.30
N GLU A 3 -42.74 -5.83 8.75
CA GLU A 3 -42.04 -4.96 7.78
C GLU A 3 -40.96 -4.08 8.43
N GLU A 4 -41.13 -3.70 9.70
CA GLU A 4 -40.13 -2.90 10.44
C GLU A 4 -38.89 -3.74 10.79
N ALA A 5 -39.06 -5.03 11.09
CA ALA A 5 -37.96 -5.94 11.33
C ALA A 5 -37.13 -6.19 10.05
N LEU A 6 -37.80 -6.31 8.90
CA LEU A 6 -37.15 -6.55 7.61
C LEU A 6 -36.44 -5.28 7.07
N ALA A 7 -36.96 -4.10 7.40
CA ALA A 7 -36.28 -2.83 7.13
C ALA A 7 -35.06 -2.62 8.05
N ALA A 8 -35.14 -3.05 9.32
CA ALA A 8 -34.01 -2.99 10.24
C ALA A 8 -32.89 -3.97 9.85
N GLU A 9 -33.23 -5.17 9.36
CA GLU A 9 -32.28 -6.17 8.89
C GLU A 9 -31.53 -5.71 7.62
N ARG A 10 -32.24 -5.12 6.65
CA ARG A 10 -31.62 -4.50 5.47
C ARG A 10 -30.78 -3.27 5.80
N ALA A 11 -31.16 -2.50 6.82
CA ALA A 11 -30.36 -1.38 7.31
C ALA A 11 -29.10 -1.84 8.06
N SER A 12 -29.11 -3.03 8.69
CA SER A 12 -27.91 -3.63 9.27
C SER A 12 -26.97 -4.21 8.21
N GLU A 13 -27.49 -4.88 7.17
CA GLU A 13 -26.66 -5.37 6.05
C GLU A 13 -26.03 -4.22 5.26
N SER A 14 -26.78 -3.14 5.02
CA SER A 14 -26.27 -1.92 4.35
C SER A 14 -25.17 -1.21 5.15
N LYS A 15 -25.13 -1.34 6.48
CA LYS A 15 -24.08 -0.75 7.33
C LYS A 15 -22.84 -1.64 7.45
N GLU A 16 -22.97 -2.95 7.21
CA GLU A 16 -21.84 -3.88 7.19
C GLU A 16 -21.12 -3.87 5.82
N GLU A 17 -21.80 -3.44 4.76
CA GLU A 17 -21.24 -3.11 3.44
C GLU A 17 -20.62 -1.70 3.34
N ALA A 18 -20.59 -0.94 4.45
CA ALA A 18 -19.77 0.26 4.53
C ALA A 18 -18.30 -0.15 4.45
N ALA A 19 -17.76 -0.04 3.24
CA ALA A 19 -16.40 -0.36 2.84
C ALA A 19 -15.41 -0.05 3.98
N PRO A 20 -14.50 -0.98 4.32
CA PRO A 20 -13.49 -0.72 5.32
C PRO A 20 -12.72 0.52 4.89
N ASP A 21 -12.86 1.55 5.71
CA ASP A 21 -12.32 2.87 5.50
C ASP A 21 -10.85 2.73 5.07
N ILE A 22 -10.55 3.12 3.84
CA ILE A 22 -9.17 3.24 3.35
C ILE A 22 -8.51 4.48 4.00
N HIS A 23 -9.14 5.09 5.00
CA HIS A 23 -8.49 6.01 5.93
C HIS A 23 -7.51 5.25 6.83
N GLY A 24 -6.24 5.21 6.44
CA GLY A 24 -5.19 4.75 7.35
C GLY A 24 -3.86 4.37 6.72
N ILE A 25 -3.71 4.45 5.40
CA ILE A 25 -2.36 4.47 4.82
C ILE A 25 -1.90 5.92 4.84
N ASP A 26 -1.48 6.40 6.01
CA ASP A 26 -0.76 7.66 6.14
C ASP A 26 0.59 7.54 5.43
N TRP A 27 0.56 7.72 4.11
CA TRP A 27 1.75 7.72 3.25
C TRP A 27 2.75 8.79 3.71
N LEU A 28 2.23 9.90 4.25
CA LEU A 28 2.99 11.03 4.82
C LEU A 28 3.55 10.76 6.22
N SER A 29 2.95 9.87 7.03
CA SER A 29 3.45 9.55 8.38
C SER A 29 4.67 8.62 8.32
N ASN A 30 4.85 7.91 7.21
CA ASN A 30 6.07 7.14 6.96
C ASN A 30 7.26 8.08 6.67
N ARG A 31 8.02 8.45 7.71
CA ARG A 31 9.25 9.26 7.61
C ARG A 31 10.17 8.82 6.47
N LYS A 32 10.27 7.52 6.20
CA LYS A 32 11.11 6.96 5.12
C LYS A 32 10.65 7.37 3.72
N VAL A 33 9.33 7.47 3.52
CA VAL A 33 8.73 7.90 2.25
C VAL A 33 8.95 9.40 2.06
N VAL A 34 8.69 10.20 3.10
CA VAL A 34 8.95 11.66 3.07
C VAL A 34 10.42 11.95 2.78
N ILE A 35 11.34 11.25 3.45
CA ILE A 35 12.78 11.38 3.19
C ILE A 35 13.10 11.00 1.74
N GLY A 36 12.57 9.88 1.24
CA GLY A 36 12.76 9.47 -0.16
C GLY A 36 12.25 10.51 -1.17
N VAL A 37 11.06 11.09 -0.94
CA VAL A 37 10.49 12.14 -1.79
C VAL A 37 11.35 13.40 -1.74
N SER A 38 11.78 13.82 -0.56
CA SER A 38 12.67 14.98 -0.42
C SER A 38 14.01 14.77 -1.14
N LEU A 39 14.58 13.57 -1.10
CA LEU A 39 15.78 13.19 -1.84
C LEU A 39 15.59 13.30 -3.36
N ILE A 40 14.42 12.92 -3.88
CA ILE A 40 14.10 13.06 -5.30
C ILE A 40 14.00 14.54 -5.68
N VAL A 41 13.32 15.36 -4.88
CA VAL A 41 13.20 16.80 -5.14
C VAL A 41 14.57 17.46 -5.14
N VAL A 42 15.41 17.17 -4.14
CA VAL A 42 16.78 17.69 -4.04
C VAL A 42 17.64 17.23 -5.23
N SER A 43 17.53 15.95 -5.61
CA SER A 43 18.22 15.42 -6.79
C SER A 43 17.82 16.16 -8.06
N PHE A 44 16.53 16.46 -8.23
CA PHE A 44 16.03 17.17 -9.41
C PHE A 44 16.58 18.60 -9.48
N VAL A 45 16.60 19.30 -8.34
CA VAL A 45 17.19 20.65 -8.23
C VAL A 45 18.68 20.61 -8.54
N LEU A 46 19.43 19.66 -7.98
CA LEU A 46 20.85 19.46 -8.28
C LEU A 46 21.11 19.15 -9.76
N GLY A 47 20.26 18.34 -10.38
CA GLY A 47 20.36 17.98 -11.80
C GLY A 47 20.11 19.18 -12.71
N LEU A 48 19.16 20.05 -12.37
CA LEU A 48 18.95 21.33 -13.06
C LEU A 48 20.15 22.26 -12.85
N PHE A 49 20.65 22.37 -11.62
CA PHE A 49 21.78 23.23 -11.29
C PHE A 49 23.06 22.82 -12.04
N GLY A 50 23.33 21.51 -12.13
CA GLY A 50 24.45 20.95 -12.89
C GLY A 50 24.39 21.25 -14.39
N LYS A 51 23.20 21.43 -14.96
CA LYS A 51 23.02 21.87 -16.35
C LYS A 51 23.17 23.38 -16.53
N ILE A 52 22.75 24.17 -15.55
CA ILE A 52 22.79 25.63 -15.62
C ILE A 52 24.22 26.17 -15.42
N LEU A 53 25.01 25.54 -14.54
CA LEU A 53 26.42 25.89 -14.28
C LEU A 53 27.28 26.08 -15.55
N PRO A 54 27.34 25.12 -16.48
CA PRO A 54 28.11 25.26 -17.71
C PRO A 54 27.51 26.27 -18.70
N LEU A 55 26.20 26.58 -18.63
CA LEU A 55 25.58 27.61 -19.46
C LEU A 55 25.96 29.03 -19.02
N VAL A 56 26.13 29.27 -17.72
CA VAL A 56 26.42 30.60 -17.18
C VAL A 56 27.90 30.98 -17.31
N LYS A 57 28.81 29.99 -17.26
CA LYS A 57 30.25 30.19 -17.46
C LYS A 57 30.78 29.40 -18.66
N LEU A 58 30.31 29.78 -19.84
CA LEU A 58 30.82 29.29 -21.11
C LEU A 58 32.32 29.62 -21.24
N GLY A 59 33.15 28.59 -21.34
CA GLY A 59 34.57 28.70 -21.69
C GLY A 59 35.56 28.25 -20.62
N ASP A 60 35.11 27.98 -19.38
CA ASP A 60 35.99 27.55 -18.31
C ASP A 60 35.82 26.04 -18.02
N PRO A 61 36.79 25.18 -18.40
CA PRO A 61 36.63 23.73 -18.41
C PRO A 61 36.32 23.16 -17.03
N VAL A 62 36.81 23.82 -15.96
CA VAL A 62 36.57 23.41 -14.57
C VAL A 62 35.08 23.37 -14.25
N TYR A 63 34.30 24.35 -14.73
CA TYR A 63 32.86 24.43 -14.46
C TYR A 63 32.05 23.43 -15.29
N VAL A 64 32.55 23.06 -16.48
CA VAL A 64 31.96 22.00 -17.31
C VAL A 64 32.12 20.64 -16.63
N TYR A 65 33.32 20.31 -16.15
CA TYR A 65 33.55 19.06 -15.40
C TYR A 65 32.76 19.02 -14.10
N ALA A 66 32.72 20.13 -13.35
CA ALA A 66 31.90 20.24 -12.14
C ALA A 66 30.41 20.03 -12.42
N GLY A 67 29.88 20.58 -13.52
CA GLY A 67 28.50 20.38 -13.96
C GLY A 67 28.20 18.92 -14.30
N ILE A 68 29.09 18.25 -15.03
CA ILE A 68 28.95 16.83 -15.39
C ILE A 68 28.98 15.95 -14.13
N ILE A 69 29.92 16.18 -13.22
CA ILE A 69 30.02 15.41 -11.96
C ILE A 69 28.75 15.61 -11.13
N THR A 70 28.30 16.87 -10.97
CA THR A 70 27.06 17.19 -10.25
C THR A 70 25.85 16.50 -10.87
N TRP A 71 25.80 16.44 -12.20
CA TRP A 71 24.75 15.74 -12.93
C TRP A 71 24.78 14.23 -12.67
N VAL A 72 25.94 13.58 -12.74
CA VAL A 72 26.08 12.14 -12.43
C VAL A 72 25.69 11.83 -10.97
N VAL A 73 26.12 12.68 -10.03
CA VAL A 73 25.77 12.54 -8.60
C VAL A 73 24.27 12.70 -8.39
N SER A 74 23.62 13.63 -9.09
CA SER A 74 22.15 13.78 -9.05
C SER A 74 21.43 12.47 -9.42
N TRP A 75 21.87 11.78 -10.48
CA TRP A 75 21.31 10.49 -10.87
C TRP A 75 21.50 9.41 -9.82
N ALA A 76 22.67 9.34 -9.18
CA ALA A 76 22.93 8.38 -8.10
C ALA A 76 21.99 8.62 -6.90
N ILE A 77 21.79 9.88 -6.53
CA ILE A 77 20.87 10.28 -5.45
C ILE A 77 19.41 9.94 -5.83
N LEU A 78 19.04 10.13 -7.10
CA LEU A 78 17.70 9.80 -7.60
C LEU A 78 17.42 8.29 -7.47
N PHE A 79 18.39 7.46 -7.86
CA PHE A 79 18.31 6.01 -7.71
C PHE A 79 18.16 5.60 -6.24
N LEU A 80 18.93 6.20 -5.33
CA LEU A 80 18.81 5.97 -3.89
C LEU A 80 17.42 6.37 -3.37
N GLY A 81 16.91 7.54 -3.74
CA GLY A 81 15.56 8.00 -3.38
C GLY A 81 14.47 7.05 -3.88
N ALA A 82 14.56 6.62 -5.14
CA ALA A 82 13.63 5.67 -5.74
C ALA A 82 13.64 4.30 -5.03
N LEU A 83 14.81 3.79 -4.66
CA LEU A 83 14.92 2.54 -3.90
C LEU A 83 14.31 2.64 -2.50
N PHE A 84 14.49 3.77 -1.81
CA PHE A 84 13.88 4.01 -0.50
C PHE A 84 12.35 4.05 -0.58
N ILE A 85 11.80 4.76 -1.56
CA ILE A 85 10.35 4.80 -1.80
C ILE A 85 9.84 3.41 -2.22
N GLY A 86 10.52 2.73 -3.13
CA GLY A 86 10.14 1.41 -3.63
C GLY A 86 10.05 0.37 -2.51
N ARG A 87 11.01 0.36 -1.57
CA ARG A 87 10.93 -0.51 -0.38
C ARG A 87 9.75 -0.15 0.54
N GLY A 88 9.48 1.14 0.73
CA GLY A 88 8.31 1.60 1.51
C GLY A 88 6.99 1.14 0.88
N ALA A 89 6.86 1.32 -0.43
CA ALA A 89 5.70 0.90 -1.21
C ALA A 89 5.52 -0.62 -1.19
N MET A 90 6.61 -1.39 -1.34
CA MET A 90 6.57 -2.86 -1.30
C MET A 90 6.06 -3.39 0.04
N ASN A 91 6.50 -2.80 1.16
CA ASN A 91 6.02 -3.18 2.49
C ASN A 91 4.52 -2.90 2.68
N LEU A 92 4.03 -1.76 2.19
CA LEU A 92 2.59 -1.44 2.18
C LEU A 92 1.80 -2.42 1.30
N LEU A 93 2.35 -2.79 0.15
CA LEU A 93 1.75 -3.78 -0.75
C LEU A 93 1.65 -5.15 -0.06
N GLN A 94 2.72 -5.59 0.61
CA GLN A 94 2.72 -6.84 1.36
C GLN A 94 1.71 -6.84 2.52
N GLN A 95 1.51 -5.70 3.20
CA GLN A 95 0.49 -5.58 4.23
C GLN A 95 -0.91 -5.73 3.64
N ARG A 96 -1.21 -5.07 2.52
CA ARG A 96 -2.49 -5.21 1.79
C ARG A 96 -2.75 -6.67 1.37
N VAL A 97 -1.75 -7.31 0.76
CA VAL A 97 -1.85 -8.71 0.30
C VAL A 97 -2.06 -9.65 1.48
N LYS A 98 -1.29 -9.50 2.57
CA LYS A 98 -1.46 -10.32 3.79
C LYS A 98 -2.84 -10.13 4.42
N PHE A 99 -3.40 -8.92 4.36
CA PHE A 99 -4.72 -8.63 4.91
C PHE A 99 -5.83 -9.30 4.10
N HIS A 100 -5.78 -9.22 2.78
CA HIS A 100 -6.72 -9.93 1.90
C HIS A 100 -6.56 -11.47 1.98
N ALA A 101 -5.33 -11.97 2.02
CA ALA A 101 -5.07 -13.40 2.19
C ALA A 101 -5.58 -13.94 3.54
N LYS A 102 -5.37 -13.20 4.64
CA LYS A 102 -5.92 -13.59 5.95
C LYS A 102 -7.45 -13.58 5.96
N ARG A 103 -8.09 -12.60 5.32
CA ARG A 103 -9.55 -12.52 5.24
C ARG A 103 -10.12 -13.72 4.47
N SER A 104 -9.54 -14.02 3.31
CA SER A 104 -9.95 -15.16 2.48
C SER A 104 -9.73 -16.51 3.19
N MET A 105 -8.61 -16.69 3.90
CA MET A 105 -8.38 -17.89 4.72
C MET A 105 -9.40 -18.04 5.87
N LYS A 106 -9.77 -16.92 6.52
CA LYS A 106 -10.74 -16.94 7.63
C LYS A 106 -12.14 -17.29 7.14
N GLU A 107 -12.55 -16.77 5.98
CA GLU A 107 -13.81 -17.15 5.31
C GLU A 107 -13.82 -18.63 4.92
N ALA A 108 -12.76 -19.13 4.29
CA ALA A 108 -12.65 -20.54 3.92
C ALA A 108 -12.69 -21.47 5.14
N TYR A 109 -12.00 -21.11 6.23
CA TYR A 109 -12.05 -21.85 7.48
C TYR A 109 -13.44 -21.86 8.11
N ASN A 110 -14.10 -20.70 8.18
CA ASN A 110 -15.46 -20.59 8.70
C ASN A 110 -16.46 -21.40 7.87
N TYR A 111 -16.36 -21.35 6.54
CA TYR A 111 -17.21 -22.14 5.64
C TYR A 111 -17.06 -23.64 5.87
N THR A 112 -15.81 -24.11 6.00
CA THR A 112 -15.52 -25.54 6.23
C THR A 112 -16.01 -25.99 7.61
N ARG A 113 -15.85 -25.15 8.63
CA ARG A 113 -16.36 -25.41 9.98
C ARG A 113 -17.88 -25.51 10.01
N ASP A 114 -18.59 -24.64 9.28
CA ASP A 114 -20.05 -24.65 9.21
C ASP A 114 -20.57 -25.88 8.45
N LEU A 115 -19.88 -26.29 7.39
CA LEU A 115 -20.15 -27.54 6.68
C LEU A 115 -20.01 -28.75 7.60
N HIS A 116 -18.96 -28.77 8.42
CA HIS A 116 -18.70 -29.86 9.37
C HIS A 116 -19.77 -29.90 10.47
N ARG A 117 -20.20 -28.74 10.98
CA ARG A 117 -21.27 -28.65 11.98
C ARG A 117 -22.62 -29.14 11.44
N LYS A 118 -22.99 -28.73 10.22
CA LYS A 118 -24.20 -29.19 9.53
C LYS A 118 -24.18 -30.69 9.20
N SER A 119 -23.01 -31.29 8.96
CA SER A 119 -22.92 -32.73 8.74
C SER A 119 -23.10 -33.52 10.04
N MET A 120 -22.51 -33.04 11.14
CA MET A 120 -22.65 -33.63 12.47
C MET A 120 -24.10 -33.56 12.99
N GLU A 121 -24.81 -32.45 12.78
CA GLU A 121 -26.23 -32.33 13.12
C GLU A 121 -27.11 -33.32 12.33
N ARG A 122 -26.85 -33.50 11.02
CA ARG A 122 -27.55 -34.50 10.19
C ARG A 122 -27.27 -35.95 10.60
N LEU A 123 -26.04 -36.25 11.04
CA LEU A 123 -25.70 -37.56 11.58
C LEU A 123 -26.36 -37.83 12.93
N LYS A 124 -26.49 -36.79 13.77
CA LYS A 124 -27.14 -36.89 15.08
C LYS A 124 -28.65 -37.08 14.94
N SER A 125 -29.30 -36.40 14.00
CA SER A 125 -30.75 -36.56 13.76
C SER A 125 -31.10 -37.95 13.22
N LYS A 126 -30.26 -38.54 12.34
CA LYS A 126 -30.44 -39.93 11.89
C LYS A 126 -30.30 -40.98 13.00
N ARG A 127 -29.54 -40.69 14.05
CA ARG A 127 -29.31 -41.63 15.16
C ARG A 127 -30.45 -41.64 16.19
N GLN A 128 -31.31 -40.61 16.21
CA GLN A 128 -32.50 -40.53 17.07
C GLN A 128 -33.74 -41.18 16.45
N LEU A 129 -33.70 -41.50 15.16
CA LEU A 129 -34.77 -42.17 14.40
C LEU A 129 -34.62 -43.70 14.35
N LYS A 130 -33.65 -44.26 15.08
CA LYS A 130 -33.37 -45.69 15.18
C LYS A 130 -33.48 -46.12 16.64
#